data_AF-A0A0T9LIQ8-F1
#
_entry.id   AF-A0A0T9LIQ8-F1
#
_cell.length_a   1.000
_cell.length_b   1.000
_cell.length_c   1.000
_cell.angle_alpha   90.00
_cell.angle_beta   90.00
_cell.angle_gamma   90.00
#
_symmetry.space_group_name_H-M   'P 1'
#
loop_
_entity.id
_entity.type
_entity.pdbx_description
1 polymer ?
#
loop_
_entity_poly.entity_id
_entity_poly.type
_entity_poly.pdbx_seq_one_letter_code
_entity_poly.pdbx_strand_id
1 'polypeptide(L)' 'MVGQAIAWLDVQPDELRLDLLCDRGDFIFSLAKFTREVVDVEGVAA' A
#
# COMPACT_ATOMS: atom_id res chain seq x y z
N MET A 1 0.28 8.27 10.99
CA MET A 1 -0.21 6.88 10.76
C MET A 1 0.48 6.24 9.57
N VAL A 2 0.28 6.71 8.34
CA VAL A 2 0.86 6.13 7.11
C VAL A 2 2.39 5.96 7.19
N GLY A 3 3.13 7.02 7.51
CA GLY A 3 4.60 6.95 7.57
C GLY A 3 5.14 5.96 8.62
N GLN A 4 4.43 5.79 9.75
CA GLN A 4 4.81 4.82 10.77
C GLN A 4 4.57 3.38 10.30
N ALA A 5 3.48 3.13 9.59
CA ALA A 5 3.20 1.82 9.03
C ALA A 5 4.19 1.42 7.93
N ILE A 6 4.59 2.38 7.07
CA ILE A 6 5.65 2.14 6.07
C ILE A 6 6.97 1.77 6.76
N ALA A 7 7.33 2.47 7.84
CA ALA A 7 8.53 2.15 8.60
C ALA A 7 8.45 0.76 9.27
N TRP A 8 7.27 0.35 9.75
CA TRP A 8 7.09 -0.99 10.34
C TRP A 8 7.10 -2.11 9.30
N LEU A 9 6.60 -1.84 8.09
CA LEU A 9 6.57 -2.81 7.00
C LEU A 9 7.92 -2.99 6.30
N ASP A 10 8.93 -2.17 6.61
CA ASP A 10 10.30 -2.21 6.07
C ASP A 10 10.34 -2.45 4.55
N VAL A 11 9.73 -1.54 3.82
CA VAL A 11 9.39 -1.71 2.40
C VAL A 11 10.61 -1.76 1.50
N GLN A 12 10.77 -2.87 0.76
CA GLN A 12 11.89 -3.07 -0.14
C GLN A 12 11.51 -2.84 -1.62
N PRO A 13 12.46 -2.35 -2.45
CA PRO A 13 12.22 -1.94 -3.83
C PRO A 13 11.83 -3.07 -4.79
N ASP A 14 12.12 -4.32 -4.47
CA ASP A 14 11.83 -5.49 -5.29
C ASP A 14 10.53 -6.22 -4.89
N GLU A 15 9.84 -5.74 -3.85
CA GLU A 15 8.63 -6.38 -3.33
C GLU A 15 7.37 -6.06 -4.14
N LEU A 16 6.46 -7.05 -4.15
CA LEU A 16 5.08 -6.91 -4.59
C LEU A 16 4.19 -6.82 -3.35
N ARG A 17 3.39 -5.75 -3.24
CA ARG A 17 2.56 -5.47 -2.06
C ARG A 17 1.07 -5.55 -2.41
N LEU A 18 0.29 -6.08 -1.47
CA LEU A 18 -1.18 -6.10 -1.54
C LEU A 18 -1.72 -5.17 -0.47
N ASP A 19 -2.50 -4.18 -0.88
CA ASP A 19 -3.20 -3.27 0.02
C ASP A 19 -4.69 -3.64 0.00
N LEU A 20 -5.27 -3.91 1.18
CA LEU A 20 -6.65 -4.37 1.33
C LEU A 20 -7.46 -3.27 2.04
N LEU A 21 -8.66 -2.96 1.53
CA LEU A 21 -9.61 -1.98 2.11
C LEU A 21 -9.18 -0.52 1.94
N CYS A 22 -8.79 -0.13 0.72
CA CYS A 22 -8.18 1.17 0.45
C CYS A 22 -9.17 2.29 0.14
N ASP A 23 -10.06 2.62 1.09
CA ASP A 23 -11.09 3.67 0.95
C ASP A 23 -10.69 4.93 0.13
N ARG A 24 -9.47 5.46 0.34
CA ARG A 24 -8.98 6.70 -0.33
C ARG A 24 -7.59 6.60 -0.95
N GLY A 25 -6.92 5.44 -0.83
CA GLY A 25 -5.58 5.24 -1.40
C GLY A 25 -4.41 5.98 -0.72
N ASP A 26 -4.58 6.56 0.48
CA ASP A 26 -3.45 7.26 1.15
C ASP A 26 -2.24 6.33 1.40
N PHE A 27 -2.50 5.04 1.62
CA PHE A 27 -1.47 4.00 1.77
C PHE A 27 -0.87 3.56 0.44
N ILE A 28 -1.70 3.23 -0.56
CA ILE A 28 -1.23 2.75 -1.87
C ILE A 28 -0.24 3.72 -2.54
N PHE A 29 -0.54 5.02 -2.54
CA PHE A 29 0.34 6.03 -3.14
C PHE A 29 1.65 6.23 -2.38
N SER A 30 1.63 5.94 -1.08
CA SER A 30 2.82 6.03 -0.26
C SER A 30 3.68 4.78 -0.39
N LEU A 31 3.07 3.59 -0.52
CA LEU A 31 3.76 2.32 -0.78
C LEU A 31 4.41 2.28 -2.17
N ALA A 32 3.69 2.73 -3.20
CA ALA A 32 4.16 2.70 -4.59
C ALA A 32 5.46 3.49 -4.84
N LYS A 33 5.87 4.36 -3.92
CA LYS A 33 7.16 5.08 -3.98
C LYS A 33 8.37 4.19 -3.65
N PHE A 34 8.14 3.08 -2.96
CA PHE A 34 9.19 2.24 -2.37
C PHE A 34 9.17 0.80 -2.87
N THR A 35 8.15 0.38 -3.60
CA THR A 35 7.92 -1.01 -4.03
C THR A 35 7.96 -1.14 -5.54
N ARG A 36 8.16 -2.35 -6.03
CA ARG A 36 8.07 -2.63 -7.47
C ARG A 36 6.62 -2.53 -7.98
N GLU A 37 5.68 -3.07 -7.23
CA GLU A 37 4.26 -3.13 -7.61
C GLU A 37 3.39 -3.12 -6.36
N VAL A 38 2.22 -2.48 -6.47
CA VAL A 38 1.19 -2.54 -5.43
C VAL A 38 -0.14 -2.85 -6.08
N VAL A 39 -0.81 -3.89 -5.60
CA VAL A 39 -2.16 -4.27 -6.01
C VAL A 39 -3.14 -3.78 -4.96
N ASP A 40 -4.17 -3.09 -5.42
CA ASP A 40 -5.22 -2.55 -4.57
C ASP A 40 -6.49 -3.39 -4.67
N VAL A 41 -7.12 -3.67 -3.53
CA VAL A 41 -8.43 -4.34 -3.46
C VAL A 41 -9.37 -3.57 -2.54
N GLU A 42 -10.37 -2.95 -3.16
CA GLU A 42 -11.40 -2.17 -2.48
C GLU A 42 -12.73 -2.95 -2.44
N GLY A 43 -13.30 -3.07 -1.24
CA GLY A 43 -14.60 -3.69 -1.02
C GLY A 43 -15.72 -2.65 -1.12
N VAL A 44 -15.98 -2.11 -2.31
CA VAL A 44 -17.18 -1.29 -2.56
C VAL A 44 -18.36 -2.17 -2.93
N ALA A 45 -19.54 -1.85 -2.39
CA ALA A 45 -20.78 -2.49 -2.82
C ALA A 45 -20.99 -2.21 -4.32
N ALA A 46 -21.22 -3.29 -5.09
CA ALA A 46 -21.43 -3.23 -6.54
C ALA A 46 -22.73 -2.53 -6.95
#